data_AF-A0A060C4L2-F1
#
_entry.id   AF-A0A060C4L2-F1
#
_cell.length_a   1.000
_cell.length_b   1.000
_cell.length_c   1.000
_cell.angle_alpha   90.00
_cell.angle_beta   90.00
_cell.angle_gamma   90.00
#
_symmetry.space_group_name_H-M   'P 1'
#
loop_
_entity.id
_entity.type
_entity.pdbx_description
1 polymer ?
#
loop_
_entity_poly.entity_id
_entity_poly.type
_entity_poly.pdbx_seq_one_letter_code
_entity_poly.pdbx_strand_id
1 'polypeptide(L)'
;DFSQDFPAHGKKESIIAEPFYANLPQVRTYLREFVHQLRLIKPDLLILGEAASADMDLTAAYTDPQDELCDTVVTFRYFKSLTEHADKRLPSNLQPLPLDFGHLKEVMATWQKHLEGISYYLYWNNHDLHGS
;
A
#
# COMPACT_ATOMS: atom_id res chain seq x y z
N ASP A 1 -5.57 10.28 -1.55
CA ASP A 1 -6.60 10.65 -2.56
C ASP A 1 -6.00 10.61 -3.97
N PHE A 2 -6.79 10.22 -4.97
CA PHE A 2 -6.40 10.02 -6.39
C PHE A 2 -6.26 11.32 -7.19
N SER A 3 -6.22 12.49 -6.55
CA SER A 3 -6.34 13.80 -7.18
C SER A 3 -5.03 14.37 -7.75
N GLN A 4 -4.07 13.54 -8.13
CA GLN A 4 -2.80 14.02 -8.68
C GLN A 4 -2.94 14.45 -10.15
N ASP A 5 -2.59 15.71 -10.45
CA ASP A 5 -2.51 16.27 -11.80
C ASP A 5 -1.22 17.10 -11.91
N PHE A 6 -0.27 16.68 -12.77
CA PHE A 6 1.05 17.32 -12.89
C PHE A 6 1.43 17.60 -14.36
N PRO A 7 2.02 18.77 -14.68
CA PRO A 7 2.52 19.06 -16.02
C PRO A 7 3.85 18.34 -16.27
N ALA A 8 3.94 17.68 -17.42
CA ALA A 8 5.15 17.00 -17.88
C ALA A 8 6.24 18.04 -18.24
N HIS A 9 7.39 18.03 -17.55
CA HIS A 9 8.71 18.18 -18.18
C HIS A 9 9.90 18.06 -17.20
N GLY A 10 10.80 17.11 -17.51
CA GLY A 10 12.24 17.32 -17.62
C GLY A 10 13.09 17.41 -16.35
N LYS A 11 13.68 16.27 -15.93
CA LYS A 11 15.10 16.21 -15.51
C LYS A 11 15.62 14.76 -15.49
N LYS A 12 16.89 14.63 -15.86
CA LYS A 12 17.62 13.41 -16.22
C LYS A 12 18.34 12.83 -15.00
N GLU A 13 17.56 12.40 -14.02
CA GLU A 13 17.97 11.44 -12.99
C GLU A 13 16.91 10.34 -12.99
N SER A 14 17.23 9.11 -12.56
CA SER A 14 16.22 8.06 -12.37
C SER A 14 15.36 8.42 -11.16
N ILE A 15 14.55 9.47 -11.32
CA ILE A 15 13.49 9.85 -10.40
C ILE A 15 12.50 8.70 -10.49
N ILE A 16 12.29 7.99 -9.37
CA ILE A 16 11.19 7.02 -9.26
C ILE A 16 9.92 7.83 -9.54
N ALA A 17 9.40 7.66 -10.75
CA ALA A 17 8.27 8.41 -11.27
C ALA A 17 6.95 7.80 -10.77
N GLU A 18 6.94 7.26 -9.54
CA GLU A 18 5.73 6.72 -8.89
C GLU A 18 4.52 7.63 -9.07
N PRO A 19 4.62 8.98 -8.94
CA PRO A 19 3.50 9.89 -9.20
C PRO A 19 2.96 9.88 -10.65
N PHE A 20 3.73 9.40 -11.63
CA PHE A 20 3.34 9.35 -13.04
C PHE A 20 2.67 8.03 -13.45
N TYR A 21 2.72 6.99 -12.62
CA TYR A 21 2.14 5.69 -12.96
C TYR A 21 1.37 4.98 -11.83
N ALA A 22 1.52 5.43 -10.57
CA ALA A 22 0.80 4.86 -9.43
C ALA A 22 -0.31 5.81 -8.95
N ASN A 23 -1.46 5.24 -8.57
CA ASN A 23 -2.59 5.95 -7.96
C ASN A 23 -3.15 7.14 -8.78
N LEU A 24 -3.05 7.09 -10.10
CA LEU A 24 -3.65 8.10 -10.98
C LEU A 24 -5.19 8.06 -10.93
N PRO A 25 -5.88 9.18 -11.22
CA PRO A 25 -7.35 9.22 -11.24
C PRO A 25 -8.01 8.11 -12.07
N GLN A 26 -7.37 7.74 -13.20
CA GLN A 26 -7.86 6.73 -14.13
C GLN A 26 -7.88 5.32 -13.50
N VAL A 27 -7.00 5.04 -12.53
CA VAL A 27 -6.98 3.75 -11.82
C VAL A 27 -8.31 3.52 -11.12
N ARG A 28 -8.85 4.54 -10.45
CA ARG A 28 -10.16 4.49 -9.78
C ARG A 28 -11.28 4.17 -10.78
N THR A 29 -11.28 4.82 -11.94
CA THR A 29 -12.29 4.57 -12.98
C THR A 29 -12.25 3.14 -13.50
N TYR A 30 -11.08 2.66 -13.91
CA TYR A 30 -10.96 1.32 -14.50
C TYR A 30 -11.18 0.20 -13.48
N LEU A 31 -10.67 0.37 -12.25
CA LEU A 31 -10.86 -0.62 -11.20
C LEU A 31 -12.33 -0.74 -10.79
N ARG A 32 -13.04 0.39 -10.67
CA ARG A 32 -14.49 0.38 -10.38
C ARG A 32 -15.26 -0.39 -11.44
N GLU A 33 -15.03 -0.08 -12.71
CA GLU A 33 -15.72 -0.78 -13.81
C GLU A 33 -15.43 -2.28 -13.77
N PHE A 34 -14.16 -2.66 -13.59
CA PHE A 34 -13.76 -4.06 -13.49
C PHE A 34 -14.46 -4.80 -12.34
N VAL A 35 -14.45 -4.20 -11.14
CA VAL A 35 -15.04 -4.79 -9.93
C VAL A 35 -16.56 -4.88 -10.06
N HIS A 36 -17.19 -3.85 -10.63
CA HIS A 36 -18.62 -3.85 -10.91
C HIS A 36 -19.01 -5.04 -11.81
N GLN A 37 -18.29 -5.24 -12.94
CA GLN A 37 -18.55 -6.36 -13.83
C GLN A 37 -18.35 -7.73 -13.15
N LEU A 38 -17.36 -7.87 -12.28
CA LEU A 38 -17.16 -9.11 -11.50
C LEU A 38 -18.32 -9.38 -10.54
N ARG A 39 -18.83 -8.34 -9.86
CA ARG A 39 -19.93 -8.47 -8.91
C ARG A 39 -21.26 -8.80 -9.59
N LEU A 40 -21.47 -8.39 -10.85
CA LEU A 40 -22.62 -8.85 -11.65
C LEU A 40 -22.61 -10.38 -11.88
N ILE A 41 -21.42 -10.99 -11.95
CA ILE A 41 -21.25 -12.43 -12.15
C ILE A 41 -21.31 -13.18 -10.81
N LYS A 42 -20.59 -12.67 -9.81
CA LYS A 42 -20.50 -13.27 -8.47
C LYS A 42 -20.52 -12.15 -7.40
N PRO A 43 -21.70 -11.86 -6.81
CA PRO A 43 -21.88 -10.74 -5.89
C PRO A 43 -21.09 -10.83 -4.58
N ASP A 44 -20.70 -12.04 -4.17
CA ASP A 44 -20.01 -12.34 -2.91
C ASP A 44 -18.48 -12.48 -3.07
N LEU A 45 -17.91 -11.95 -4.16
CA LEU A 45 -16.46 -11.93 -4.34
C LEU A 45 -15.77 -11.01 -3.34
N LEU A 46 -14.70 -11.51 -2.73
CA LEU A 46 -13.74 -10.71 -1.98
C LEU A 46 -12.69 -10.14 -2.96
N ILE A 47 -12.61 -8.83 -3.05
CA ILE A 47 -11.60 -8.11 -3.82
C ILE A 47 -10.52 -7.61 -2.86
N LEU A 48 -9.37 -8.30 -2.88
CA LEU A 48 -8.17 -7.94 -2.12
C LEU A 48 -7.17 -7.25 -3.04
N GLY A 49 -6.93 -5.96 -2.82
CA GLY A 49 -5.90 -5.21 -3.55
C GLY A 49 -4.52 -5.34 -2.90
N GLU A 50 -3.47 -5.29 -3.71
CA GLU A 50 -2.11 -5.02 -3.24
C GLU A 50 -1.77 -3.58 -3.60
N ALA A 51 -1.62 -2.71 -2.59
CA ALA A 51 -1.20 -1.33 -2.79
C ALA A 51 0.02 -1.05 -1.90
N ALA A 52 1.16 -1.62 -2.32
CA ALA A 52 2.35 -1.72 -1.49
C ALA A 52 2.86 -0.38 -0.93
N SER A 53 2.71 0.71 -1.69
CA SER A 53 3.13 2.06 -1.31
C SER A 53 2.00 2.97 -0.81
N ALA A 54 0.75 2.48 -0.75
CA ALA A 54 -0.38 3.27 -0.31
C ALA A 54 -0.22 3.69 1.16
N ASP A 55 -0.49 4.98 1.43
CA ASP A 55 -0.68 5.50 2.77
C ASP A 55 -2.13 5.23 3.26
N MET A 56 -2.45 5.74 4.44
CA MET A 56 -3.76 5.55 5.05
C MET A 56 -4.88 6.17 4.20
N ASP A 57 -4.66 7.37 3.66
CA ASP A 57 -5.66 8.08 2.85
C ASP A 57 -5.92 7.35 1.52
N LEU A 58 -4.87 6.85 0.86
CA LEU A 58 -5.03 6.01 -0.33
C LEU A 58 -5.70 4.69 -0.01
N THR A 59 -5.35 4.06 1.11
CA THR A 59 -5.99 2.81 1.53
C THR A 59 -7.47 3.03 1.78
N ALA A 60 -7.84 4.07 2.53
CA ALA A 60 -9.22 4.44 2.76
C ALA A 60 -9.97 4.71 1.44
N ALA A 61 -9.35 5.40 0.49
CA ALA A 61 -9.94 5.65 -0.82
C ALA A 61 -10.11 4.37 -1.66
N TYR A 62 -9.19 3.41 -1.57
CA TYR A 62 -9.33 2.11 -2.22
C TYR A 62 -10.41 1.23 -1.59
N THR A 63 -10.72 1.44 -0.31
CA THR A 63 -11.64 0.59 0.45
C THR A 63 -12.94 1.29 0.82
N ASP A 64 -13.21 2.48 0.25
CA ASP A 64 -14.45 3.21 0.49
C ASP A 64 -15.63 2.39 -0.08
N PRO A 65 -16.60 1.98 0.76
CA PRO A 65 -17.77 1.24 0.31
C PRO A 65 -18.59 1.97 -0.76
N GLN A 66 -18.52 3.30 -0.83
CA GLN A 66 -19.21 4.09 -1.87
C GLN A 66 -18.52 4.01 -3.24
N ASP A 67 -17.22 3.70 -3.26
CA ASP A 67 -16.43 3.66 -4.47
C ASP A 67 -16.35 2.29 -5.13
N GLU A 68 -16.67 1.23 -4.38
CA GLU A 68 -16.72 -0.17 -4.84
C GLU A 68 -15.43 -0.62 -5.56
N LEU A 69 -14.26 -0.25 -5.03
CA LEU A 69 -12.96 -0.60 -5.63
C LEU A 69 -12.41 -1.91 -5.05
N CYS A 70 -12.06 -1.93 -3.77
CA CYS A 70 -11.58 -3.12 -3.07
C CYS A 70 -12.36 -3.29 -1.77
N ASP A 71 -12.52 -4.53 -1.32
CA ASP A 71 -13.05 -4.81 0.02
C ASP A 71 -11.97 -4.57 1.08
N THR A 72 -10.71 -4.84 0.73
CA THR A 72 -9.55 -4.53 1.57
C THR A 72 -8.28 -4.45 0.72
N VAL A 73 -7.22 -3.84 1.26
CA VAL A 73 -5.97 -3.62 0.51
C VAL A 73 -4.76 -3.87 1.40
N VAL A 74 -3.76 -4.60 0.91
CA VAL A 74 -2.49 -4.83 1.61
C VAL A 74 -1.46 -3.75 1.27
N THR A 75 -0.88 -3.12 2.30
CA THR A 75 0.25 -2.17 2.20
C THR A 75 1.50 -2.71 2.89
N PHE A 76 2.67 -2.22 2.50
CA PHE A 76 3.98 -2.64 3.05
C PHE A 76 4.56 -1.62 4.02
N ARG A 77 3.82 -0.54 4.35
CA ARG A 77 4.29 0.54 5.22
C ARG A 77 4.39 0.19 6.71
N TYR A 78 4.14 -1.06 7.09
CA TYR A 78 4.20 -1.53 8.48
C TYR A 78 5.62 -1.84 8.97
N PHE A 79 6.48 -2.32 8.07
CA PHE A 79 7.75 -2.91 8.46
C PHE A 79 8.87 -1.87 8.40
N LYS A 80 9.51 -1.66 9.55
CA LYS A 80 10.69 -0.82 9.67
C LYS A 80 11.77 -1.58 10.40
N SER A 81 13.00 -1.52 9.87
CA SER A 81 14.15 -2.13 10.50
C SER A 81 14.91 -1.13 11.37
N LEU A 82 15.48 -1.60 12.47
CA LEU A 82 16.41 -0.84 13.30
C LEU A 82 17.76 -0.73 12.59
N THR A 83 18.23 0.51 12.38
CA THR A 83 19.45 0.80 11.61
C THR A 83 20.64 1.19 12.49
N GLU A 84 20.46 1.20 13.81
CA GLU A 84 21.45 1.61 14.81
C GLU A 84 22.76 0.80 14.76
N HIS A 85 22.68 -0.45 14.30
CA HIS A 85 23.83 -1.35 14.15
C HIS A 85 24.15 -1.69 12.68
N ALA A 86 23.57 -0.95 11.73
CA ALA A 86 23.80 -1.22 10.32
C ALA A 86 25.26 -0.95 9.92
N ASP A 87 25.89 -1.91 9.24
CA ASP A 87 27.19 -1.70 8.61
C ASP A 87 27.00 -0.78 7.40
N LYS A 88 27.52 0.45 7.51
CA LYS A 88 27.43 1.47 6.44
C LYS A 88 28.16 1.08 5.16
N ARG A 89 29.02 0.06 5.21
CA ARG A 89 29.73 -0.48 4.04
C ARG A 89 28.88 -1.45 3.23
N LEU A 90 27.80 -1.98 3.82
CA LEU A 90 26.86 -2.90 3.17
C LEU A 90 25.59 -2.15 2.76
N PRO A 91 24.97 -2.51 1.63
CA PRO A 91 23.64 -2.02 1.29
C PRO A 91 22.64 -2.36 2.41
N SER A 92 21.79 -1.40 2.79
CA SER A 92 20.83 -1.54 3.90
C SER A 92 19.81 -2.65 3.67
N ASN A 93 19.49 -2.96 2.41
CA ASN A 93 18.57 -4.00 1.99
C ASN A 93 19.21 -5.40 1.88
N LEU A 94 20.53 -5.53 2.07
CA LEU A 94 21.26 -6.80 1.93
C LEU A 94 21.88 -7.27 3.25
N GLN A 95 21.58 -6.61 4.37
CA GLN A 95 22.05 -6.99 5.69
C GLN A 95 20.87 -7.32 6.60
N PRO A 96 20.99 -8.34 7.47
CA PRO A 96 19.94 -8.68 8.41
C PRO A 96 19.85 -7.57 9.45
N LEU A 97 18.73 -6.85 9.46
CA LEU A 97 18.44 -5.82 10.45
C LEU A 97 17.25 -6.25 11.31
N PRO A 98 17.31 -6.08 12.64
CA PRO A 98 16.20 -6.46 13.49
C PRO A 98 14.97 -5.58 13.21
N LEU A 99 13.80 -6.19 13.34
CA LEU A 99 12.51 -5.51 13.22
C LEU A 99 12.30 -4.56 14.38
N ASP A 100 11.86 -3.33 14.09
CA ASP A 100 11.42 -2.38 15.10
C ASP A 100 10.00 -2.77 15.60
N PHE A 101 9.94 -3.65 16.59
CA PHE A 101 8.67 -4.09 17.19
C PHE A 101 7.90 -2.95 17.87
N GLY A 102 8.59 -1.90 18.33
CA GLY A 102 7.95 -0.72 18.90
C GLY A 102 7.13 0.01 17.84
N HIS A 103 7.81 0.36 16.75
CA HIS A 103 7.19 0.99 15.58
C HIS A 103 6.06 0.14 15.00
N LEU A 104 6.26 -1.17 14.88
CA LEU A 104 5.26 -2.08 14.33
C LEU A 104 3.94 -2.05 15.11
N LYS A 105 3.99 -2.03 16.45
CA LYS A 105 2.78 -1.92 17.27
C LYS A 105 2.08 -0.58 17.07
N GLU A 106 2.85 0.51 17.03
CA GLU A 106 2.31 1.87 16.85
C GLU A 106 1.64 2.05 15.49
N VAL A 107 2.31 1.60 14.42
CA VAL A 107 1.78 1.71 13.07
C VAL A 107 0.55 0.84 12.91
N MET A 108 0.56 -0.42 13.38
CA MET A 108 -0.62 -1.29 13.31
C MET A 108 -1.82 -0.71 14.06
N ALA A 109 -1.61 -0.19 15.28
CA ALA A 109 -2.69 0.43 16.06
C ALA A 109 -3.25 1.69 15.37
N THR A 110 -2.38 2.50 14.75
CA THR A 110 -2.78 3.72 14.02
C THR A 110 -3.62 3.37 12.80
N TRP A 111 -3.18 2.39 12.01
CA TRP A 111 -3.89 1.92 10.82
C TRP A 111 -5.24 1.29 11.17
N GLN A 112 -5.30 0.43 12.19
CA GLN A 112 -6.56 -0.17 12.64
C GLN A 112 -7.58 0.88 13.11
N LYS A 113 -7.12 1.93 13.80
CA LYS A 113 -7.99 3.03 14.22
C LYS A 113 -8.46 3.88 13.03
N HIS A 114 -7.60 4.13 12.05
CA HIS A 114 -7.94 4.94 10.89
C HIS A 114 -8.92 4.23 9.95
N LEU A 115 -8.79 2.90 9.81
CA LEU A 115 -9.61 2.08 8.92
C LEU A 115 -10.79 1.40 9.63
N GLU A 116 -11.07 1.78 10.88
CA GLU A 116 -12.16 1.20 11.67
C GLU A 116 -13.50 1.35 10.95
N GLY A 117 -14.19 0.23 10.74
CA GLY A 117 -15.47 0.19 10.02
C GLY A 117 -15.36 0.27 8.49
N ILE A 118 -14.14 0.40 7.94
CA ILE A 118 -13.89 0.53 6.50
C ILE A 118 -13.18 -0.72 5.96
N SER A 119 -12.03 -1.09 6.53
CA SER A 119 -11.17 -2.12 5.99
C SER A 119 -10.39 -2.86 7.07
N TYR A 120 -10.25 -4.18 6.92
CA TYR A 120 -9.51 -5.02 7.84
C TYR A 120 -8.60 -5.98 7.08
N TYR A 121 -7.32 -6.02 7.45
CA TYR A 121 -6.38 -7.07 7.05
C TYR A 121 -5.19 -7.09 8.02
N LEU A 122 -4.54 -8.25 8.11
CA LEU A 122 -3.39 -8.48 8.99
C LEU A 122 -2.44 -9.47 8.29
N TYR A 123 -1.16 -9.13 8.18
CA TYR A 123 -0.13 -10.07 7.74
C TYR A 123 1.20 -9.78 8.44
N TRP A 124 2.02 -10.83 8.57
CA TRP A 124 3.33 -10.77 9.25
C TRP A 124 4.50 -11.19 8.36
N ASN A 125 4.20 -11.89 7.26
CA ASN A 125 5.19 -12.35 6.30
C ASN A 125 4.52 -12.58 4.94
N ASN A 126 5.27 -12.54 3.86
CA ASN A 126 4.84 -12.91 2.51
C ASN A 126 6.04 -13.47 1.72
N HIS A 127 5.85 -13.80 0.44
CA HIS A 127 6.91 -14.37 -0.39
C HIS A 127 7.98 -13.37 -0.82
N ASP A 128 7.70 -12.06 -0.70
CA ASP A 128 8.60 -10.96 -1.03
C ASP A 128 9.44 -10.50 0.18
N LEU A 129 9.03 -10.87 1.39
CA LEU A 129 9.77 -10.64 2.61
C LEU A 129 10.72 -11.82 2.86
N HIS A 130 12.03 -11.56 2.75
CA HIS A 130 13.03 -12.51 3.21
C HIS A 130 12.87 -12.72 4.72
N GLY A 131 12.76 -13.99 5.14
CA GLY A 131 12.76 -14.35 6.55
C GLY A 131 13.99 -13.76 7.23
N SER A 132 13.74 -12.88 8.19
CA SER A 132 14.74 -12.20 9.03
C SER A 132 15.79 -13.15 9.59
#